data_AF-A0A6L9ZD81-F1
#
_entry.id   AF-A0A6L9ZD81-F1
#
_cell.length_a   1.000
_cell.length_b   1.000
_cell.length_c   1.000
_cell.angle_alpha   90.00
_cell.angle_beta   90.00
_cell.angle_gamma   90.00
#
_symmetry.space_group_name_H-M   'P 1'
#
loop_
_entity.id
_entity.type
_entity.pdbx_description
1 polymer ?
#
loop_
_entity_poly.entity_id
_entity_poly.type
_entity_poly.pdbx_seq_one_letter_code
_entity_poly.pdbx_strand_id
1 'polypeptide(L)'
;CDRYGAGKPGRIGIMDSGKLIELGTFEQLRHQHGEGLLIKQLNERFEYKFFPTLEQASGYLESLPDKTGVMVRPSNLEDIFVELTGRQLD
;
A
#
# COMPACT_ATOMS: atom_id res chain seq x y z
N CYS A 1 -13.89 1.13 37.63
CA CYS A 1 -12.92 2.14 37.12
C CYS A 1 -12.16 1.45 36.01
N ASP A 2 -12.81 1.38 34.85
CA ASP A 2 -12.37 0.61 33.69
C ASP A 2 -11.42 1.50 32.90
N ARG A 3 -10.17 1.54 33.37
CA ARG A 3 -9.09 2.26 32.69
C ARG A 3 -8.76 1.55 31.38
N TYR A 4 -9.13 2.21 30.29
CA TYR A 4 -8.59 2.08 28.94
C TYR A 4 -8.71 0.70 28.30
N GLY A 5 -9.75 0.59 27.47
CA GLY A 5 -10.10 -0.55 26.63
C GLY A 5 -8.91 -1.27 26.02
N ALA A 6 -8.77 -2.52 26.45
CA ALA A 6 -8.03 -3.55 25.76
C ALA A 6 -8.51 -3.73 24.31
N GLY A 7 -7.57 -3.88 23.39
CA GLY A 7 -7.66 -4.91 22.34
C GLY A 7 -8.67 -4.73 21.22
N LYS A 8 -8.94 -3.50 20.75
CA LYS A 8 -9.57 -3.33 19.43
C LYS A 8 -8.56 -2.72 18.47
N PRO A 9 -8.23 -3.37 17.34
CA PRO A 9 -7.42 -2.72 16.31
C PRO A 9 -8.14 -1.42 15.93
N GLY A 10 -7.42 -0.29 16.03
CA GLY A 10 -7.94 1.00 15.63
C GLY A 10 -8.49 0.90 14.21
N ARG A 11 -9.75 1.26 14.03
CA ARG A 11 -10.36 1.31 12.70
C ARG A 11 -9.82 2.55 12.01
N ILE A 12 -9.25 2.37 10.83
CA ILE A 12 -8.74 3.41 9.97
C ILE A 12 -9.83 3.70 8.94
N GLY A 13 -10.29 4.96 8.95
CA GLY A 13 -11.17 5.49 7.92
C GLY A 13 -10.35 6.29 6.93
N ILE A 14 -10.39 5.90 5.65
CA ILE A 14 -9.85 6.68 4.55
C ILE A 14 -10.94 7.64 4.08
N MET A 15 -10.68 8.93 4.21
CA MET A 15 -11.58 10.00 3.78
C MET A 15 -10.94 10.80 2.64
N ASP A 16 -11.62 10.89 1.51
CA ASP A 16 -11.26 11.79 0.41
C ASP A 16 -12.34 12.85 0.23
N SER A 17 -11.95 14.12 0.17
CA SER A 17 -12.87 15.24 -0.14
C SER A 17 -14.14 15.26 0.73
N GLY A 18 -14.04 14.83 2.00
CA GLY A 18 -15.17 14.75 2.94
C GLY A 18 -16.07 13.52 2.79
N LYS A 19 -15.70 12.55 1.95
CA LYS A 19 -16.37 11.25 1.81
C LYS A 19 -15.49 10.13 2.34
N LEU A 20 -16.08 9.27 3.17
CA LEU A 20 -15.45 8.02 3.58
C LEU A 20 -15.36 7.10 2.35
N ILE A 21 -14.16 6.96 1.79
CA ILE A 21 -13.91 6.05 0.67
C ILE A 21 -13.75 4.62 1.19
N GLU A 22 -13.09 4.46 2.34
CA GLU A 22 -12.94 3.14 2.93
C GLU A 22 -12.87 3.17 4.45
N LEU A 23 -13.31 2.08 5.07
CA LEU A 23 -13.27 1.91 6.53
C LEU A 23 -12.93 0.47 6.84
N GLY A 24 -11.79 0.26 7.48
CA GLY A 24 -11.31 -1.06 7.85
C GLY A 24 -10.28 -0.99 8.97
N THR A 25 -9.74 -2.12 9.37
CA THR A 25 -8.53 -2.15 10.18
C THR A 25 -7.29 -2.04 9.29
N PHE A 26 -6.15 -1.64 9.87
CA PHE A 26 -4.86 -1.66 9.18
C PHE A 26 -4.60 -2.96 8.44
N GLU A 27 -4.86 -4.09 9.11
CA GLU A 27 -4.68 -5.43 8.57
C GLU A 27 -5.61 -5.72 7.39
N GLN A 28 -6.87 -5.27 7.44
CA GLN A 28 -7.81 -5.43 6.34
C GLN A 28 -7.42 -4.62 5.10
N LEU A 29 -7.01 -3.35 5.31
CA LEU A 29 -6.56 -2.50 4.21
C LEU A 29 -5.30 -3.08 3.57
N ARG A 30 -4.35 -3.49 4.40
CA ARG A 30 -3.11 -4.16 3.97
C ARG A 30 -3.37 -5.46 3.20
N HIS A 31 -4.35 -6.25 3.63
CA HIS A 31 -4.71 -7.52 2.97
C HIS A 31 -5.56 -7.33 1.70
N GLN A 32 -6.34 -6.24 1.59
CA GLN A 32 -7.14 -5.94 0.39
C GLN A 32 -6.32 -5.30 -0.72
N HIS A 33 -5.48 -4.32 -0.38
CA HIS A 33 -4.73 -3.51 -1.37
C HIS A 33 -3.33 -4.03 -1.64
N GLY A 34 -2.87 -4.94 -0.78
CA GLY A 34 -1.67 -5.70 -1.02
C GLY A 34 -0.46 -5.15 -0.30
N GLU A 35 0.37 -6.08 0.13
CA GLU A 35 1.53 -5.80 0.99
C GLU A 35 2.78 -5.42 0.20
N GLY A 36 2.81 -5.63 -1.12
CA GLY A 36 3.98 -5.42 -1.94
C GLY A 36 3.81 -4.27 -2.92
N LEU A 37 4.73 -3.31 -2.91
CA LEU A 37 4.85 -2.28 -3.93
C LEU A 37 6.15 -2.48 -4.69
N LEU A 38 6.04 -2.52 -6.01
CA LEU A 38 7.16 -2.48 -6.92
C LEU A 38 7.22 -1.10 -7.58
N ILE A 39 8.37 -0.48 -7.49
CA ILE A 39 8.69 0.79 -8.14
C ILE A 39 9.74 0.47 -9.19
N LYS A 40 9.41 0.69 -10.46
CA LYS A 40 10.34 0.52 -11.57
C LYS A 40 10.63 1.88 -12.17
N GLN A 41 11.89 2.31 -12.07
CA GLN A 41 12.36 3.51 -12.72
C GLN A 41 12.76 3.19 -14.17
N LEU A 42 12.01 3.72 -15.13
CA LEU A 42 12.26 3.59 -16.56
C LEU A 42 12.57 4.98 -17.14
N ASN A 43 13.86 5.28 -17.32
CA ASN A 43 14.35 6.59 -17.76
C ASN A 43 13.80 7.73 -16.88
N GLU A 44 12.83 8.49 -17.39
CA GLU A 44 12.20 9.65 -16.76
C GLU A 44 10.81 9.33 -16.17
N ARG A 45 10.40 8.06 -16.18
CA ARG A 45 9.09 7.62 -15.67
C ARG A 45 9.27 6.60 -14.55
N PHE A 46 8.43 6.73 -13.53
CA PHE A 46 8.29 5.71 -12.50
C PHE A 46 7.02 4.91 -12.76
N GLU A 47 7.16 3.60 -12.92
CA GLU A 47 6.05 2.67 -12.94
C GLU A 47 5.85 2.11 -11.53
N TYR A 48 4.64 2.26 -11.01
CA TYR A 48 4.24 1.73 -9.71
C TYR A 48 3.33 0.53 -9.94
N LYS A 49 3.63 -0.59 -9.29
CA LYS A 49 2.83 -1.79 -9.39
C LYS A 49 2.60 -2.39 -8.01
N PHE A 50 1.34 -2.43 -7.63
CA PHE A 50 0.88 -3.02 -6.38
C PHE A 50 0.67 -4.53 -6.57
N PHE A 51 1.03 -5.27 -5.53
CA PHE A 51 0.90 -6.71 -5.46
C PHE A 51 0.26 -7.09 -4.13
N PRO A 52 -0.63 -8.11 -4.13
CA PRO A 52 -1.34 -8.54 -2.93
C PRO A 52 -0.40 -9.01 -1.83
N THR A 53 0.77 -9.57 -2.19
CA THR A 53 1.80 -10.01 -1.24
C THR A 53 3.18 -9.53 -1.64
N LEU A 54 4.04 -9.34 -0.63
CA LEU A 54 5.45 -8.98 -0.85
C LEU A 54 6.18 -10.05 -1.66
N GLU A 55 5.86 -11.34 -1.45
CA GLU A 55 6.43 -12.45 -2.23
C GLU A 55 6.13 -12.33 -3.72
N GLN A 56 4.91 -11.92 -4.10
CA GLN A 56 4.58 -11.71 -5.50
C GLN A 56 5.31 -10.50 -6.10
N ALA A 57 5.49 -9.42 -5.34
CA ALA A 57 6.29 -8.28 -5.78
C ALA A 57 7.76 -8.66 -6.00
N SER A 58 8.35 -9.37 -5.04
CA SER A 58 9.74 -9.86 -5.12
C SER A 58 9.92 -10.83 -6.27
N GLY A 59 9.02 -11.81 -6.43
CA GLY A 59 9.06 -12.76 -7.55
C GLY A 59 8.93 -12.06 -8.91
N TYR A 60 8.12 -11.00 -9.00
CA TYR A 60 8.05 -10.17 -10.21
C TYR A 60 9.37 -9.44 -10.47
N LEU A 61 9.99 -8.83 -9.46
CA LEU A 61 11.31 -8.21 -9.58
C LEU A 61 12.37 -9.23 -10.04
N GLU A 62 12.31 -10.46 -9.55
CA GLU A 62 13.23 -11.54 -9.96
C GLU A 62 12.99 -11.99 -11.40
N SER A 63 11.74 -11.98 -11.86
CA SER A 63 11.36 -12.28 -13.23
C SER A 63 11.71 -11.16 -14.23
N LEU A 64 12.04 -9.95 -13.76
CA LEU A 64 12.42 -8.86 -14.66
C LEU A 64 13.85 -9.08 -15.18
N PRO A 65 14.04 -9.01 -16.52
CA PRO A 65 15.36 -9.15 -17.12
C PRO A 65 16.27 -7.95 -16.79
N ASP A 66 15.67 -6.78 -16.54
CA ASP A 66 16.35 -5.57 -16.10
C ASP A 66 15.85 -5.17 -14.71
N LYS A 67 16.75 -5.28 -13.73
CA LYS A 67 16.52 -4.90 -12.33
C LYS A 67 17.07 -3.51 -12.02
N THR A 68 17.60 -2.81 -13.02
CA THR A 68 18.27 -1.53 -12.86
C THR A 68 17.21 -0.48 -12.55
N GLY A 69 17.22 0.05 -11.32
CA GLY A 69 16.20 1.00 -10.88
C GLY A 69 14.85 0.37 -10.52
N VAL A 70 14.79 -0.95 -10.31
CA VAL A 70 13.60 -1.61 -9.74
C VAL A 70 13.79 -1.80 -8.25
N MET A 71 12.82 -1.36 -7.46
CA MET A 71 12.78 -1.52 -6.01
C MET A 71 11.46 -2.16 -5.59
N VAL A 72 11.53 -3.20 -4.77
CA VAL A 72 10.38 -3.76 -4.08
C VAL A 72 10.43 -3.34 -2.63
N ARG A 73 9.31 -2.81 -2.14
CA ARG A 73 9.13 -2.47 -0.73
C ARG A 73 7.76 -2.91 -0.24
N PRO A 74 7.59 -3.13 1.06
CA PRO A 74 6.26 -3.30 1.60
C PRO A 74 5.42 -2.04 1.38
N SER A 75 4.20 -2.21 0.88
CA SER A 75 3.20 -1.15 0.79
C SER A 75 2.77 -0.75 2.19
N ASN A 76 2.79 0.56 2.45
CA ASN A 76 2.28 1.13 3.70
C ASN A 76 0.88 1.72 3.47
N LEU A 77 0.23 2.15 4.55
CA LEU A 77 -1.07 2.84 4.48
C LEU A 77 -1.07 4.02 3.52
N GLU A 78 0.03 4.76 3.46
CA GLU A 78 0.15 5.94 2.60
C GLU A 78 0.04 5.55 1.12
N ASP A 79 0.76 4.52 0.68
CA ASP A 79 0.64 3.99 -0.69
C ASP A 79 -0.75 3.44 -0.99
N ILE A 80 -1.36 2.73 -0.05
CA ILE A 80 -2.73 2.23 -0.18
C ILE A 80 -3.72 3.39 -0.35
N PHE A 81 -3.50 4.47 0.40
CA PHE A 81 -4.30 5.69 0.29
C PHE A 81 -4.12 6.35 -1.08
N VAL A 82 -2.89 6.41 -1.60
CA VAL A 82 -2.59 6.95 -2.93
C VAL A 82 -3.23 6.11 -4.03
N GLU A 83 -3.24 4.78 -3.91
CA GLU A 83 -3.93 3.88 -4.86
C GLU A 83 -5.46 4.11 -4.83
N LEU A 84 -6.05 4.12 -3.64
CA LEU A 84 -7.50 4.29 -3.44
C LEU A 84 -8.01 5.67 -3.88
N THR A 85 -7.24 6.72 -3.60
CA THR A 85 -7.64 8.10 -3.91
C THR A 85 -7.11 8.59 -5.26
N GLY A 86 -6.17 7.86 -5.87
CA GLY A 86 -5.47 8.28 -7.10
C GLY A 86 -4.68 9.59 -6.93
N ARG A 87 -4.47 10.05 -5.69
CA ARG A 87 -3.81 11.31 -5.35
C ARG A 87 -2.56 10.98 -4.55
N GLN A 88 -1.39 11.40 -5.05
CA GLN A 88 -0.20 11.49 -4.20
C GLN A 88 -0.49 12.54 -3.12
N LEU A 89 -0.24 12.18 -1.85
CA LEU A 89 -0.21 13.16 -0.76
C LEU A 89 0.99 14.09 -1.03
N ASP A 90 0.71 15.32 -1.45
CA ASP A 90 1.66 16.44 -1.48
C ASP A 90 1.68 17.14 -0.11
#